data_AF-A0A9D1FWC1-F1
#
_entry.id   AF-A0A9D1FWC1-F1
#
_cell.length_a   1.000
_cell.length_b   1.000
_cell.length_c   1.000
_cell.angle_alpha   90.00
_cell.angle_beta   90.00
_cell.angle_gamma   90.00
#
_symmetry.space_group_name_H-M   'P 1'
#
loop_
_entity.id
_entity.type
_entity.pdbx_description
1 polymer ?
#
loop_
_entity_poly.entity_id
_entity_poly.type
_entity_poly.pdbx_seq_one_letter_code
_entity_poly.pdbx_strand_id
1 'polypeptide(L)'
;MPKFNLMSYILPPEDKMFFTYFQDSAEICQKTAKLYDEIMHNRLTDEYKEKALKYKKKGKLSYKAILKQLNKSFITPIEREDIQTIAVQLNKINKKIAKACLNLEVYRMETYTEEMKEQALTLVQATEKLGEIIKKFKKVSDAEEITKLNIEMKE
;
A
#
# COMPACT_ATOMS: atom_id res chain seq x y z
N MET A 1 -19.13 -7.29 -34.84
CA MET A 1 -19.05 -5.93 -34.27
C MET A 1 -18.92 -6.06 -32.75
N PRO A 2 -17.99 -5.37 -32.08
CA PRO A 2 -17.96 -5.38 -30.63
C PRO A 2 -19.23 -4.66 -30.15
N LYS A 3 -20.06 -5.35 -29.35
CA LYS A 3 -21.27 -4.74 -28.76
C LYS A 3 -20.83 -3.59 -27.87
N PHE A 4 -21.19 -2.37 -28.26
CA PHE A 4 -21.01 -1.17 -27.45
C PHE A 4 -21.91 -1.30 -26.22
N ASN A 5 -21.37 -1.83 -25.12
CA ASN A 5 -22.14 -2.08 -23.90
C ASN A 5 -22.16 -0.82 -23.04
N LEU A 6 -23.09 0.09 -23.33
CA LEU A 6 -23.27 1.34 -22.59
C LEU A 6 -23.54 1.07 -21.09
N MET A 7 -24.22 -0.04 -20.77
CA MET A 7 -24.49 -0.43 -19.38
C MET A 7 -23.22 -0.71 -18.58
N SER A 8 -22.17 -1.27 -19.18
CA SER A 8 -20.89 -1.47 -18.46
C SER A 8 -20.11 -0.18 -18.21
N TYR A 9 -20.47 0.93 -18.86
CA TYR A 9 -19.90 2.26 -18.60
C TYR A 9 -20.71 3.06 -17.56
N ILE A 10 -22.01 2.80 -17.47
CA ILE A 10 -22.93 3.51 -16.56
C ILE A 10 -23.03 2.81 -15.20
N LEU A 11 -23.01 1.48 -15.16
CA LEU A 11 -23.00 0.75 -13.90
C LEU A 11 -21.67 0.99 -13.17
N PRO A 12 -21.69 1.26 -11.84
CA PRO A 12 -20.46 1.32 -11.08
C PRO A 12 -19.66 0.03 -11.34
N PRO A 13 -18.31 0.11 -11.50
CA PRO A 13 -17.50 -1.10 -11.46
C PRO A 13 -17.92 -1.84 -10.19
N GLU A 14 -18.14 -3.16 -10.25
CA GLU A 14 -18.56 -3.94 -9.07
C GLU A 14 -17.83 -3.38 -7.84
N ASP A 15 -18.56 -2.85 -6.85
CA ASP A 15 -18.04 -1.98 -5.78
C ASP A 15 -16.72 -2.49 -5.18
N LYS A 16 -16.54 -3.81 -5.22
CA LYS A 16 -15.36 -4.58 -4.83
C LYS A 16 -14.05 -4.15 -5.50
N MET A 17 -14.04 -3.60 -6.73
CA MET A 17 -12.80 -3.39 -7.50
C MET A 17 -11.83 -2.38 -6.87
N PHE A 18 -12.30 -1.19 -6.46
CA PHE A 18 -11.42 -0.19 -5.83
C PHE A 18 -10.90 -0.66 -4.46
N PHE A 19 -11.77 -1.26 -3.65
CA PHE A 19 -11.36 -1.81 -2.35
C PHE A 19 -10.36 -2.95 -2.50
N THR A 20 -10.51 -3.83 -3.49
CA THR A 20 -9.51 -4.87 -3.79
C THR A 20 -8.17 -4.24 -4.18
N TYR A 21 -8.16 -3.21 -5.03
CA TYR A 21 -6.90 -2.51 -5.34
C TYR A 21 -6.25 -1.86 -4.13
N PHE A 22 -7.03 -1.31 -3.20
CA PHE A 22 -6.50 -0.77 -1.95
C PHE A 22 -5.90 -1.87 -1.08
N GLN A 23 -6.58 -3.02 -0.96
CA GLN A 23 -6.10 -4.18 -0.21
C GLN A 23 -4.78 -4.70 -0.79
N ASP A 24 -4.70 -4.88 -2.11
CA ASP A 24 -3.47 -5.30 -2.81
C ASP A 24 -2.34 -4.29 -2.57
N SER A 25 -2.65 -2.99 -2.62
CA SER A 25 -1.66 -1.93 -2.38
C SER A 25 -1.18 -1.90 -0.93
N ALA A 26 -2.05 -2.13 0.05
CA ALA A 26 -1.70 -2.25 1.46
C ALA A 26 -0.83 -3.50 1.72
N GLU A 27 -1.14 -4.62 1.08
CA GLU A 27 -0.33 -5.84 1.18
C GLU A 27 1.09 -5.62 0.59
N ILE A 28 1.21 -4.85 -0.50
CA ILE A 28 2.52 -4.45 -1.04
C ILE A 28 3.30 -3.61 -0.01
N CYS A 29 2.65 -2.67 0.68
CA CYS A 29 3.29 -1.91 1.77
C CYS A 29 3.79 -2.84 2.88
N GLN A 30 2.96 -3.77 3.34
CA GLN A 30 3.33 -4.73 4.38
C GLN A 30 4.50 -5.63 3.96
N LYS A 31 4.47 -6.17 2.74
CA LYS A 31 5.58 -6.99 2.20
C LYS A 31 6.89 -6.20 2.11
N THR A 32 6.80 -4.90 1.80
CA THR A 32 7.97 -4.03 1.71
C THR A 32 8.50 -3.66 3.10
N ALA A 33 7.63 -3.45 4.08
CA ALA A 33 8.02 -3.23 5.47
C ALA A 33 8.72 -4.47 6.06
N LYS A 34 8.15 -5.66 5.85
CA LYS A 34 8.75 -6.93 6.29
C LYS A 34 10.12 -7.18 5.67
N LEU A 35 10.29 -6.86 4.38
CA LEU A 35 11.60 -6.90 3.75
C LEU A 35 12.58 -5.90 4.38
N TYR A 36 12.14 -4.69 4.71
CA TYR A 36 13.00 -3.70 5.36
C TYR A 36 13.45 -4.17 6.75
N ASP A 37 12.54 -4.72 7.55
CA ASP A 37 12.82 -5.32 8.86
C ASP A 37 13.77 -6.53 8.76
N GLU A 38 13.55 -7.41 7.78
CA GLU A 38 14.46 -8.53 7.48
C GLU A 38 15.87 -8.02 7.14
N ILE A 39 15.99 -6.94 6.38
CA ILE A 39 17.28 -6.31 6.09
C ILE A 39 17.92 -5.78 7.39
N MET A 40 17.17 -5.13 8.28
CA MET A 40 17.71 -4.58 9.54
C MET A 40 18.25 -5.66 10.49
N HIS A 41 17.68 -6.87 10.47
CA HIS A 41 18.17 -8.02 11.24
C HIS A 41 19.29 -8.80 10.55
N ASN A 42 19.58 -8.44 9.30
CA ASN A 42 20.64 -9.04 8.49
C ASN A 42 21.52 -7.92 7.91
N ARG A 43 21.85 -8.02 6.63
CA ARG A 43 22.52 -6.98 5.84
C ARG A 43 21.79 -6.82 4.51
N LEU A 44 21.93 -5.66 3.87
CA LEU A 44 21.41 -5.48 2.52
C LEU A 44 22.22 -6.34 1.55
N THR A 45 21.53 -7.17 0.77
CA THR A 45 22.10 -7.99 -0.30
C THR A 45 21.54 -7.55 -1.65
N ASP A 46 22.18 -7.96 -2.76
CA ASP A 46 21.64 -7.70 -4.10
C ASP A 46 20.26 -8.33 -4.30
N GLU A 47 19.99 -9.50 -3.72
CA GLU A 47 18.67 -10.12 -3.74
C GLU A 47 17.61 -9.26 -3.03
N TYR A 48 17.93 -8.75 -1.84
CA TYR A 48 17.03 -7.85 -1.11
C TYR A 48 16.82 -6.53 -1.86
N LYS A 49 17.88 -5.99 -2.50
CA LYS A 49 17.79 -4.82 -3.38
C LYS A 49 16.84 -5.05 -4.54
N GLU A 50 16.95 -6.19 -5.22
CA GLU A 50 16.05 -6.56 -6.30
C GLU A 50 14.59 -6.70 -5.81
N LYS A 51 14.38 -7.37 -4.67
CA LYS A 51 13.04 -7.48 -4.05
C LYS A 51 12.45 -6.10 -3.73
N ALA A 52 13.24 -5.18 -3.15
CA ALA A 52 12.79 -3.81 -2.85
C ALA A 52 12.39 -3.04 -4.13
N LEU A 53 13.19 -3.13 -5.19
CA LEU A 53 12.87 -2.55 -6.50
C LEU A 53 11.61 -3.15 -7.12
N LYS A 54 11.44 -4.47 -6.99
CA LYS A 54 10.25 -5.21 -7.45
C LYS A 54 9.00 -4.74 -6.71
N TYR A 55 9.03 -4.60 -5.38
CA TYR A 55 7.89 -4.10 -4.62
C TYR A 55 7.58 -2.63 -4.92
N LYS A 56 8.60 -1.78 -5.06
CA LYS A 56 8.45 -0.39 -5.53
C LYS A 56 7.74 -0.32 -6.89
N LYS A 57 8.15 -1.16 -7.84
CA LYS A 57 7.53 -1.26 -9.16
C LYS A 57 6.08 -1.75 -9.06
N LYS A 58 5.81 -2.79 -8.26
CA LYS A 58 4.45 -3.30 -8.02
C LYS A 58 3.52 -2.22 -7.46
N GLY A 59 3.93 -1.48 -6.44
CA GLY A 59 3.09 -0.41 -5.89
C GLY A 59 2.83 0.72 -6.90
N LYS A 60 3.84 1.10 -7.71
CA LYS A 60 3.64 2.07 -8.81
C LYS A 60 2.66 1.55 -9.86
N LEU A 61 2.69 0.26 -10.19
CA LEU A 61 1.76 -0.36 -11.13
C LEU A 61 0.34 -0.41 -10.55
N SER A 62 0.19 -0.75 -9.28
CA SER A 62 -1.10 -0.74 -8.57
C SER A 62 -1.72 0.66 -8.57
N TYR A 63 -0.95 1.69 -8.22
CA TYR A 63 -1.37 3.09 -8.30
C TYR A 63 -1.86 3.49 -9.69
N LYS A 64 -1.10 3.13 -10.74
CA LYS A 64 -1.51 3.38 -12.12
C LYS A 64 -2.79 2.64 -12.50
N ALA A 65 -2.98 1.42 -12.02
CA ALA A 65 -4.20 0.65 -12.25
C ALA A 65 -5.42 1.33 -11.62
N ILE A 66 -5.31 1.79 -10.38
CA ILE A 66 -6.37 2.54 -9.70
C ILE A 66 -6.73 3.81 -10.47
N LEU A 67 -5.75 4.62 -10.87
CA LEU A 67 -6.01 5.84 -11.65
C LEU A 67 -6.67 5.54 -13.00
N LYS A 68 -6.19 4.50 -13.70
CA LYS A 68 -6.78 4.08 -14.97
C LYS A 68 -8.23 3.63 -14.79
N GLN A 69 -8.53 2.92 -13.70
CA GLN A 69 -9.89 2.52 -13.38
C GLN A 69 -10.75 3.76 -13.05
N LEU A 70 -10.27 4.65 -12.18
CA LEU A 70 -10.97 5.87 -11.80
C LEU A 70 -11.32 6.75 -13.02
N ASN A 71 -10.39 6.93 -13.95
CA ASN A 71 -10.63 7.71 -15.17
C ASN A 71 -11.66 7.07 -16.12
N LYS A 72 -11.89 5.76 -16.01
CA LYS A 72 -12.89 5.02 -16.81
C LYS A 72 -14.24 4.90 -16.11
N SER A 73 -14.31 5.14 -14.81
CA SER A 73 -15.53 5.03 -14.02
C SER A 73 -16.30 6.35 -14.03
N PHE A 74 -17.50 6.37 -14.60
CA PHE A 74 -18.38 7.55 -14.49
C PHE A 74 -18.96 7.67 -13.07
N ILE A 75 -19.39 6.55 -12.49
CA ILE A 75 -19.88 6.45 -11.11
C ILE A 75 -18.82 5.75 -10.24
N THR A 76 -18.60 6.26 -9.02
CA THR A 76 -17.64 5.70 -8.05
C THR A 76 -18.33 5.35 -6.73
N PRO A 77 -17.82 4.35 -5.98
CA PRO A 77 -18.44 3.90 -4.72
C PRO A 77 -18.27 4.88 -3.55
N ILE A 78 -17.28 5.76 -3.64
CA ILE A 78 -17.01 6.88 -2.72
C ILE A 78 -16.56 8.09 -3.54
N GLU A 79 -16.26 9.21 -2.87
CA GLU A 79 -15.75 10.42 -3.51
C GLU A 79 -14.48 10.15 -4.33
N ARG A 80 -14.37 10.78 -5.51
CA ARG A 80 -13.26 10.51 -6.44
C ARG A 80 -11.94 10.97 -5.84
N GLU A 81 -11.97 12.10 -5.14
CA GLU A 81 -10.85 12.70 -4.41
C GLU A 81 -10.31 11.76 -3.34
N ASP A 82 -11.18 11.03 -2.63
CA ASP A 82 -10.79 10.04 -1.64
C ASP A 82 -10.09 8.84 -2.27
N ILE A 83 -10.63 8.31 -3.37
CA ILE A 83 -9.99 7.21 -4.12
C ILE A 83 -8.58 7.62 -4.56
N GLN A 84 -8.43 8.84 -5.10
CA GLN A 84 -7.12 9.37 -5.50
C GLN A 84 -6.19 9.50 -4.30
N THR A 85 -6.68 10.05 -3.20
CA THR A 85 -5.90 10.27 -1.99
C THR A 85 -5.39 8.96 -1.42
N ILE A 86 -6.26 7.96 -1.23
CA ILE A 86 -5.87 6.62 -0.75
C ILE A 86 -4.83 6.00 -1.67
N ALA A 87 -5.05 6.01 -2.99
CA ALA A 87 -4.11 5.45 -3.97
C ALA A 87 -2.74 6.14 -3.92
N VAL A 88 -2.71 7.47 -3.80
CA VAL A 88 -1.48 8.26 -3.68
C VAL A 88 -0.74 7.92 -2.39
N GLN A 89 -1.45 7.83 -1.25
CA GLN A 89 -0.83 7.57 0.04
C GLN A 89 -0.24 6.16 0.13
N LEU A 90 -0.98 5.13 -0.31
CA LEU A 90 -0.47 3.75 -0.34
C LEU A 90 0.79 3.64 -1.21
N ASN A 91 0.80 4.26 -2.39
CA ASN A 91 1.99 4.30 -3.23
C ASN A 91 3.15 5.07 -2.61
N LYS A 92 2.88 6.19 -1.92
CA LYS A 92 3.91 6.98 -1.21
C LYS A 92 4.53 6.18 -0.08
N ILE A 93 3.73 5.46 0.72
CA ILE A 93 4.20 4.58 1.79
C ILE A 93 5.16 3.54 1.19
N ASN A 94 4.70 2.71 0.25
CA ASN A 94 5.55 1.71 -0.41
C ASN A 94 6.84 2.31 -1.00
N LYS A 95 6.73 3.46 -1.70
CA LYS A 95 7.90 4.12 -2.31
C LYS A 95 8.90 4.58 -1.26
N LYS A 96 8.45 5.09 -0.11
CA LYS A 96 9.32 5.54 0.99
C LYS A 96 10.06 4.35 1.62
N ILE A 97 9.36 3.26 1.92
CA ILE A 97 9.96 2.06 2.51
C ILE A 97 11.00 1.45 1.56
N ALA A 98 10.63 1.23 0.29
CA ALA A 98 11.57 0.70 -0.69
C ALA A 98 12.78 1.64 -0.91
N LYS A 99 12.59 2.96 -0.82
CA LYS A 99 13.71 3.92 -0.88
C LYS A 99 14.61 3.80 0.37
N ALA A 100 14.05 3.56 1.55
CA ALA A 100 14.83 3.35 2.76
C ALA A 100 15.75 2.12 2.60
N CYS A 101 15.25 0.99 2.08
CA CYS A 101 16.10 -0.17 1.75
C CYS A 101 17.29 0.22 0.85
N LEU A 102 17.03 0.97 -0.23
CA LEU A 102 18.05 1.34 -1.22
C LEU A 102 19.05 2.38 -0.68
N ASN A 103 18.62 3.23 0.24
CA ASN A 103 19.48 4.24 0.83
C ASN A 103 20.60 3.64 1.69
N LEU A 104 20.42 2.42 2.23
CA LEU A 104 21.46 1.75 3.02
C LEU A 104 22.74 1.55 2.19
N GLU A 105 22.60 1.14 0.92
CA GLU A 105 23.72 1.04 -0.03
C GLU A 105 24.33 2.41 -0.35
N VAL A 106 23.48 3.41 -0.59
CA VAL A 106 23.94 4.78 -0.90
C VAL A 106 24.79 5.36 0.22
N TYR A 107 24.41 5.10 1.47
CA TYR A 107 25.12 5.55 2.66
C TYR A 107 26.21 4.58 3.12
N ARG A 108 26.42 3.47 2.41
CA ARG A 108 27.42 2.43 2.74
C ARG A 108 27.25 1.89 4.16
N MET A 109 26.00 1.67 4.56
CA MET A 109 25.68 1.09 5.86
C MET A 109 25.80 -0.43 5.80
N GLU A 110 26.68 -0.99 6.62
CA GLU A 110 26.91 -2.44 6.72
C GLU A 110 26.36 -3.05 8.02
N THR A 111 26.07 -2.21 9.01
CA THR A 111 25.51 -2.57 10.33
C THR A 111 24.39 -1.62 10.70
N TYR A 112 23.41 -2.12 11.46
CA TYR A 112 22.22 -1.36 11.86
C TYR A 112 22.06 -1.38 13.38
N THR A 113 21.70 -0.24 13.96
CA THR A 113 21.54 -0.12 15.42
C THR A 113 20.25 -0.78 15.89
N GLU A 114 20.13 -1.01 17.20
CA GLU A 114 18.90 -1.57 17.78
C GLU A 114 17.71 -0.63 17.57
N GLU A 115 17.89 0.69 17.65
CA GLU A 115 16.84 1.67 17.39
C GLU A 115 16.34 1.61 15.94
N MET A 116 17.22 1.31 14.98
CA MET A 116 16.81 1.11 13.57
C MET A 116 15.96 -0.15 13.40
N LYS A 117 16.29 -1.23 14.12
CA LYS A 117 15.52 -2.47 14.13
C LYS A 117 14.15 -2.26 14.77
N GLU A 118 14.11 -1.57 15.91
CA GLU A 118 12.85 -1.20 16.57
C GLU A 118 11.95 -0.37 15.65
N GLN A 119 12.50 0.65 14.97
CA GLN A 119 11.74 1.45 14.00
C GLN A 119 11.22 0.62 12.82
N ALA A 120 11.98 -0.37 12.35
CA ALA A 120 11.53 -1.25 11.28
C ALA A 120 10.40 -2.17 11.75
N LEU A 121 10.47 -2.68 12.97
CA LEU A 121 9.40 -3.47 13.59
C LEU A 121 8.11 -2.62 13.76
N THR A 122 8.22 -1.40 14.28
CA THR A 122 7.08 -0.48 14.37
C THR A 122 6.46 -0.22 13.00
N LEU A 123 7.28 -0.06 11.96
CA LEU A 123 6.79 0.10 10.59
C LEU A 123 6.04 -1.14 10.09
N VAL A 124 6.51 -2.35 10.41
CA VAL A 124 5.78 -3.60 10.09
C VAL A 124 4.41 -3.59 10.75
N GLN A 125 4.34 -3.34 12.06
CA GLN A 125 3.09 -3.28 12.83
C GLN A 125 2.11 -2.23 12.27
N ALA A 126 2.62 -1.03 11.94
CA ALA A 126 1.79 0.03 11.36
C ALA A 126 1.21 -0.38 9.99
N THR A 127 2.00 -1.07 9.14
CA THR A 127 1.48 -1.57 7.86
C THR A 127 0.50 -2.74 8.00
N GLU A 128 0.57 -3.50 9.09
CA GLU A 128 -0.41 -4.53 9.43
C GLU A 128 -1.75 -3.92 9.81
N LYS A 129 -1.75 -2.95 10.72
CA LYS A 129 -2.93 -2.18 11.10
C LYS A 129 -3.55 -1.45 9.92
N LEU A 130 -2.73 -0.85 9.05
CA LEU A 130 -3.19 -0.26 7.78
C LEU A 130 -3.93 -1.29 6.92
N GLY A 131 -3.41 -2.52 6.81
CA GLY A 131 -4.06 -3.61 6.09
C GLY A 131 -5.41 -4.00 6.69
N GLU A 132 -5.52 -4.04 8.02
CA GLU A 132 -6.78 -4.30 8.74
C GLU A 132 -7.81 -3.19 8.51
N ILE A 133 -7.41 -1.92 8.60
CA ILE A 133 -8.26 -0.77 8.34
C ILE A 133 -8.81 -0.82 6.90
N ILE A 134 -7.95 -1.05 5.91
CA ILE A 134 -8.36 -1.12 4.50
C ILE A 134 -9.29 -2.33 4.23
N LYS A 135 -9.18 -3.42 4.98
CA LYS A 135 -10.12 -4.55 4.88
C LYS A 135 -11.53 -4.18 5.35
N LYS A 136 -11.65 -3.35 6.39
CA LYS A 136 -12.91 -2.91 7.00
C LYS A 136 -13.56 -1.72 6.29
N PHE A 137 -12.80 -1.03 5.43
CA PHE A 137 -13.26 0.14 4.68
C PHE A 137 -14.45 -0.12 3.73
N LYS A 138 -14.91 -1.38 3.55
CA LYS A 138 -16.04 -1.74 2.67
C LYS A 138 -17.42 -1.41 3.24
N LYS A 139 -17.58 -1.21 4.56
CA LYS A 139 -18.88 -0.99 5.18
C LYS A 139 -18.82 0.14 6.22
N VAL A 140 -19.84 0.99 6.22
CA VAL A 140 -20.03 2.07 7.22
C VAL A 140 -20.20 1.51 8.64
N SER A 141 -20.66 0.26 8.78
CA SER A 141 -20.85 -0.42 10.07
C SER A 141 -19.56 -0.63 10.89
N ASP A 142 -18.39 -0.42 10.29
CA ASP A 142 -17.11 -0.78 10.89
C ASP A 142 -16.34 0.46 11.43
N ALA A 143 -17.02 1.62 11.53
CA ALA A 143 -16.39 2.90 11.87
C ALA A 143 -15.75 2.94 13.28
N GLU A 144 -16.39 2.32 14.29
CA GLU A 144 -15.82 2.23 15.65
C GLU A 144 -14.52 1.41 15.65
N GLU A 145 -14.51 0.30 14.93
CA GLU A 145 -13.35 -0.59 14.86
C GLU A 145 -12.20 0.05 14.04
N ILE A 146 -12.51 0.72 12.94
CA ILE A 146 -11.53 1.53 12.18
C ILE A 146 -10.93 2.61 13.07
N THR A 147 -11.74 3.27 13.90
CA THR A 147 -11.28 4.31 14.82
C THR A 147 -10.32 3.73 15.87
N LYS A 148 -10.68 2.60 16.47
CA LYS A 148 -9.83 1.87 17.41
C LYS A 148 -8.49 1.48 16.78
N LEU A 149 -8.50 0.85 15.60
CA LEU A 149 -7.27 0.45 14.89
C LEU A 149 -6.38 1.65 14.54
N ASN A 150 -6.98 2.81 14.23
CA ASN A 150 -6.23 4.03 13.94
C ASN A 150 -5.58 4.65 15.19
N ILE A 151 -6.18 4.48 16.38
CA ILE A 151 -5.58 4.87 17.65
C ILE A 151 -4.40 3.93 17.95
N GLU A 152 -4.62 2.61 17.89
CA GLU A 152 -3.58 1.59 18.12
C GLU A 152 -2.38 1.72 17.17
N MET A 153 -2.58 2.22 15.94
CA MET A 153 -1.49 2.43 14.99
C MET A 153 -0.58 3.62 15.34
N LYS A 154 -1.03 4.53 16.23
CA LYS A 154 -0.30 5.75 16.63
C LYS A 154 0.40 5.62 17.98
N GLU A 155 0.05 4.59 18.75
CA GLU A 155 0.66 4.22 20.03
C GLU A 155 1.82 3.25 19.80
#